data_AF-T0QB51-F1
#
_entry.id   AF-T0QB51-F1
#
_cell.length_a   1.000
_cell.length_b   1.000
_cell.length_c   1.000
_cell.angle_alpha   90.00
_cell.angle_beta   90.00
_cell.angle_gamma   90.00
#
_symmetry.space_group_name_H-M   'P 1'
#
loop_
_entity.id
_entity.type
_entity.pdbx_description
1 polymer ?
#
loop_
_entity_poly.entity_id
_entity_poly.type
_entity_poly.pdbx_seq_one_letter_code
_entity_poly.pdbx_strand_id
1 'polypeptide(L)'
;MSSTYSIEELIAMPVLERYEAFRAIENVAERRAVTAQVHKEIVVTWKQHPRWGGMAAHLVQDIHPYYRSGFERLMRACEAKREVDKTKFRHLNNSLHHHHSIEDHAWFPRLKEGHEEFIPEIRQLEADHRNLVVLEKRVMTGDFAALAEFYHGLIDHLNREEMITVPWLLDGTGALYF
;
A
#
# COMPACT_ATOMS: atom_id res chain seq x y z
N MET A 1 -1.58 -22.20 -5.33
CA MET A 1 -2.92 -22.72 -5.01
C MET A 1 -3.82 -21.52 -4.99
N SER A 2 -4.96 -21.56 -5.70
CA SER A 2 -5.96 -20.49 -5.69
C SER A 2 -6.35 -20.15 -4.24
N SER A 3 -6.58 -18.86 -3.92
CA SER A 3 -7.16 -18.43 -2.65
C SER A 3 -8.30 -19.37 -2.21
N THR A 4 -8.23 -19.86 -0.98
CA THR A 4 -9.26 -20.74 -0.38
C THR A 4 -10.59 -20.03 -0.16
N TYR A 5 -10.58 -18.69 -0.17
CA TYR A 5 -11.73 -17.83 0.10
C TYR A 5 -12.13 -17.05 -1.15
N SER A 6 -13.44 -16.78 -1.28
CA SER A 6 -13.97 -15.83 -2.26
C SER A 6 -13.59 -14.40 -1.90
N ILE A 7 -13.75 -13.49 -2.87
CA ILE A 7 -13.49 -12.06 -2.63
C ILE A 7 -14.50 -11.49 -1.64
N GLU A 8 -15.78 -11.88 -1.74
CA GLU A 8 -16.80 -11.44 -0.78
C GLU A 8 -16.49 -11.91 0.65
N GLU A 9 -16.02 -13.16 0.80
CA GLU A 9 -15.61 -13.69 2.10
C GLU A 9 -14.44 -12.88 2.67
N LEU A 10 -13.41 -12.61 1.86
CA LEU A 10 -12.25 -11.82 2.28
C LEU A 10 -12.63 -10.38 2.68
N ILE A 11 -13.58 -9.76 2.00
CA ILE A 11 -14.06 -8.41 2.35
C ILE A 11 -14.79 -8.43 3.70
N ALA A 12 -15.61 -9.46 3.95
CA ALA A 12 -16.38 -9.59 5.18
C ALA A 12 -15.51 -9.94 6.41
N MET A 13 -14.31 -10.50 6.21
CA MET A 13 -13.40 -10.85 7.31
C MET A 13 -12.94 -9.63 8.12
N PRO A 14 -12.71 -9.80 9.44
CA PRO A 14 -11.89 -8.88 10.23
C PRO A 14 -10.53 -8.63 9.58
N VAL A 15 -9.95 -7.44 9.80
CA VAL A 15 -8.71 -7.02 9.14
C VAL A 15 -7.58 -8.04 9.34
N LEU A 16 -7.36 -8.55 10.56
CA LEU A 16 -6.28 -9.50 10.82
C LEU A 16 -6.49 -10.86 10.15
N GLU A 17 -7.70 -11.41 10.22
CA GLU A 17 -8.04 -12.68 9.56
C GLU A 17 -7.88 -12.59 8.05
N ARG A 18 -8.26 -11.46 7.45
CA ARG A 18 -8.03 -11.19 6.03
C ARG A 18 -6.54 -11.21 5.68
N TYR A 19 -5.68 -10.66 6.53
CA TYR A 19 -4.23 -10.67 6.30
C TYR A 19 -3.63 -12.06 6.44
N GLU A 20 -4.12 -12.86 7.39
CA GLU A 20 -3.75 -14.27 7.48
C GLU A 20 -4.13 -15.04 6.21
N ALA A 21 -5.34 -14.82 5.70
CA ALA A 21 -5.79 -15.40 4.43
C ALA A 21 -4.91 -14.98 3.26
N PHE A 22 -4.51 -13.70 3.18
CA PHE A 22 -3.54 -13.25 2.16
C PHE A 22 -2.18 -13.95 2.31
N ARG A 23 -1.66 -14.10 3.53
CA ARG A 23 -0.38 -14.77 3.78
C ARG A 23 -0.39 -16.24 3.37
N ALA A 24 -1.54 -16.91 3.46
CA ALA A 24 -1.70 -18.29 3.02
C ALA A 24 -1.56 -18.46 1.49
N ILE A 25 -1.68 -17.38 0.71
CA ILE A 25 -1.45 -17.41 -0.74
C ILE A 25 0.06 -17.36 -1.00
N GLU A 26 0.64 -18.53 -1.30
CA GLU A 26 2.08 -18.70 -1.55
C GLU A 26 2.56 -17.96 -2.80
N ASN A 27 1.75 -17.96 -3.87
CA ASN A 27 2.11 -17.30 -5.11
C ASN A 27 1.96 -15.78 -4.94
N VAL A 28 3.08 -15.06 -5.01
CA VAL A 28 3.11 -13.60 -4.80
C VAL A 28 2.27 -12.83 -5.81
N ALA A 29 2.27 -13.23 -7.08
CA ALA A 29 1.50 -12.55 -8.12
C ALA A 29 -0.01 -12.74 -7.90
N GLU A 30 -0.42 -13.96 -7.56
CA GLU A 30 -1.78 -14.28 -7.19
C GLU A 30 -2.24 -13.51 -5.95
N ARG A 31 -1.41 -13.53 -4.89
CA ARG A 31 -1.68 -12.78 -3.65
C ARG A 31 -1.92 -11.31 -3.93
N ARG A 32 -1.03 -10.67 -4.69
CA ARG A 32 -1.16 -9.25 -5.08
C ARG A 32 -2.44 -8.98 -5.86
N ALA A 33 -2.84 -9.88 -6.76
CA ALA A 33 -4.08 -9.74 -7.52
C ALA A 33 -5.31 -9.82 -6.59
N VAL A 34 -5.32 -10.77 -5.65
CA VAL A 34 -6.38 -10.91 -4.65
C VAL A 34 -6.42 -9.68 -3.72
N THR A 35 -5.29 -9.25 -3.17
CA THR A 35 -5.17 -8.02 -2.36
C THR A 35 -5.76 -6.82 -3.10
N ALA A 36 -5.38 -6.63 -4.37
CA ALA A 36 -5.84 -5.51 -5.18
C ALA A 36 -7.34 -5.56 -5.46
N GLN A 37 -7.90 -6.75 -5.69
CA GLN A 37 -9.33 -6.90 -5.92
C GLN A 37 -10.13 -6.62 -4.63
N VAL A 38 -9.73 -7.20 -3.50
CA VAL A 38 -10.37 -6.95 -2.20
C VAL A 38 -10.31 -5.46 -1.85
N HIS A 39 -9.14 -4.83 -2.02
CA HIS A 39 -8.96 -3.38 -1.78
C HIS A 39 -9.90 -2.53 -2.65
N LYS A 40 -9.98 -2.82 -3.96
CA LYS A 40 -10.85 -2.09 -4.89
C LYS A 40 -12.30 -2.13 -4.45
N GLU A 41 -12.77 -3.28 -3.97
CA GLU A 41 -14.17 -3.48 -3.58
C GLU A 41 -14.45 -2.88 -2.19
N ILE A 42 -13.55 -3.06 -1.21
CA ILE A 42 -13.75 -2.53 0.15
C ILE A 42 -13.74 -0.99 0.21
N VAL A 43 -12.99 -0.33 -0.68
CA VAL A 43 -12.99 1.13 -0.79
C VAL A 43 -14.39 1.66 -1.14
N VAL A 44 -15.20 0.91 -1.88
CA VAL A 44 -16.59 1.30 -2.18
C VAL A 44 -17.41 1.36 -0.89
N THR A 45 -17.22 0.39 0.00
CA THR A 45 -17.89 0.34 1.31
C THR A 45 -17.43 1.48 2.21
N TRP A 46 -16.13 1.76 2.30
CA TRP A 46 -15.60 2.86 3.12
C TRP A 46 -16.15 4.22 2.70
N LYS A 47 -16.33 4.46 1.40
CA LYS A 47 -16.91 5.71 0.87
C LYS A 47 -18.35 5.96 1.31
N GLN A 48 -19.07 4.92 1.75
CA GLN A 48 -20.43 5.04 2.30
C GLN A 48 -20.44 5.20 3.82
N HIS A 49 -19.29 5.10 4.48
CA HIS A 49 -19.22 5.21 5.93
C HIS A 49 -19.62 6.63 6.39
N PRO A 50 -20.41 6.80 7.48
CA PRO A 50 -20.87 8.12 7.93
C PRO A 50 -19.75 9.12 8.27
N ARG A 51 -18.55 8.62 8.58
CA ARG A 51 -17.34 9.41 8.86
C ARG A 51 -16.38 9.49 7.67
N TRP A 52 -16.80 9.07 6.49
CA TRP A 52 -16.01 9.24 5.28
C TRP A 52 -15.76 10.73 5.02
N GLY A 53 -14.50 11.07 4.78
CA GLY A 53 -14.03 12.45 4.72
C GLY A 53 -12.67 12.59 5.41
N GLY A 54 -12.24 13.83 5.64
CA GLY A 54 -11.02 14.14 6.37
C GLY A 54 -9.80 13.36 5.85
N MET A 55 -8.99 12.84 6.77
CA MET A 55 -7.76 12.13 6.42
C MET A 55 -8.00 10.79 5.72
N ALA A 56 -9.09 10.07 6.04
CA ALA A 56 -9.43 8.82 5.35
C ALA A 56 -9.69 9.04 3.86
N ALA A 57 -10.47 10.07 3.53
CA ALA A 57 -10.70 10.46 2.14
C ALA A 57 -9.42 10.99 1.49
N HIS A 58 -8.67 11.84 2.19
CA HIS A 58 -7.43 12.44 1.65
C HIS A 58 -6.39 11.37 1.27
N LEU A 59 -6.19 10.36 2.12
CA LEU A 59 -5.27 9.26 1.86
C LEU A 59 -5.64 8.48 0.58
N VAL A 60 -6.92 8.06 0.50
CA VAL A 60 -7.43 7.16 -0.54
C VAL A 60 -7.75 7.88 -1.85
N GLN A 61 -8.07 9.18 -1.81
CA GLN A 61 -8.51 9.94 -3.00
C GLN A 61 -7.42 10.86 -3.56
N ASP A 62 -6.47 11.31 -2.73
CA ASP A 62 -5.48 12.30 -3.15
C ASP A 62 -4.06 11.75 -3.08
N ILE A 63 -3.61 11.31 -1.90
CA ILE A 63 -2.20 10.95 -1.65
C ILE A 63 -1.83 9.67 -2.38
N HIS A 64 -2.44 8.53 -2.04
CA HIS A 64 -2.03 7.27 -2.63
C HIS A 64 -2.35 7.17 -4.14
N PRO A 65 -3.47 7.72 -4.65
CA PRO A 65 -3.71 7.79 -6.10
C PRO A 65 -2.64 8.57 -6.87
N TYR A 66 -2.04 9.61 -6.28
CA TYR A 66 -0.91 10.31 -6.88
C TYR A 66 0.26 9.35 -7.13
N TYR A 67 0.63 8.53 -6.14
CA TYR A 67 1.71 7.55 -6.29
C TYR A 67 1.34 6.44 -7.27
N ARG A 68 0.14 5.85 -7.16
CA ARG A 68 -0.31 4.78 -8.07
C ARG A 68 -0.24 5.23 -9.53
N SER A 69 -0.82 6.38 -9.85
CA SER A 69 -0.88 6.91 -11.22
C SER A 69 0.48 7.43 -11.71
N GLY A 70 1.30 8.00 -10.82
CA GLY A 70 2.66 8.44 -11.12
C GLY A 70 3.55 7.28 -11.55
N PHE A 71 3.65 6.25 -10.70
CA PHE A 71 4.48 5.09 -10.97
C PHE A 71 3.92 4.19 -12.09
N GLU A 72 2.60 4.09 -12.26
CA GLU A 72 2.03 3.37 -13.41
C GLU A 72 2.43 4.01 -14.74
N ARG A 73 2.31 5.34 -14.86
CA ARG A 73 2.72 6.06 -16.07
C ARG A 73 4.20 5.91 -16.34
N LEU A 74 5.03 5.97 -15.29
CA LEU A 74 6.46 5.72 -15.40
C LEU A 74 6.74 4.29 -15.90
N MET A 75 6.10 3.29 -15.28
CA MET A 75 6.26 1.88 -15.63
C MET A 75 5.92 1.62 -17.09
N ARG A 76 4.75 2.08 -17.56
CA ARG A 76 4.32 1.95 -18.97
C ARG A 76 5.29 2.62 -19.94
N ALA A 77 5.79 3.81 -19.60
CA ALA A 77 6.75 4.52 -20.45
C ALA A 77 8.11 3.79 -20.55
N CYS A 78 8.56 3.21 -19.43
CA CYS A 78 9.81 2.45 -19.37
C CYS A 78 9.68 1.08 -20.06
N GLU A 79 8.51 0.43 -19.95
CA GLU A 79 8.26 -0.89 -20.50
C GLU A 79 8.39 -0.93 -22.02
N ALA A 80 7.85 0.09 -22.71
CA ALA A 80 7.93 0.20 -24.16
C ALA A 80 9.38 0.21 -24.70
N LYS A 81 10.35 0.67 -23.89
CA LYS A 81 11.77 0.79 -24.26
C LYS A 81 12.69 -0.13 -23.48
N ARG A 82 12.17 -0.83 -22.47
CA ARG A 82 12.94 -1.59 -21.49
C ARG A 82 14.04 -0.76 -20.81
N GLU A 83 13.80 0.54 -20.64
CA GLU A 83 14.77 1.52 -20.12
C GLU A 83 14.15 2.35 -19.01
N VAL A 84 14.89 2.55 -17.92
CA VAL A 84 14.41 3.31 -16.74
C VAL A 84 14.63 4.81 -16.93
N ASP A 85 13.55 5.59 -16.88
CA ASP A 85 13.62 7.05 -16.73
C ASP A 85 13.94 7.43 -15.27
N LYS A 86 15.24 7.41 -14.95
CA LYS A 86 15.77 7.66 -13.58
C LYS A 86 15.40 9.04 -13.04
N THR A 87 15.25 10.04 -13.91
CA THR A 87 14.91 11.40 -13.50
C THR A 87 13.47 11.46 -13.00
N LYS A 88 12.53 10.88 -13.76
CA LYS A 88 11.13 10.80 -13.31
C LYS A 88 10.96 9.88 -12.11
N PHE A 89 11.66 8.74 -12.09
CA PHE A 89 11.66 7.85 -10.94
C PHE A 89 12.07 8.60 -9.66
N ARG A 90 13.23 9.29 -9.68
CA ARG A 90 13.73 10.05 -8.53
C ARG A 90 12.74 11.13 -8.08
N HIS A 91 12.12 11.84 -9.01
CA HIS A 91 11.17 12.90 -8.66
C HIS A 91 9.97 12.35 -7.87
N LEU A 92 9.37 11.26 -8.37
CA LEU A 92 8.26 10.58 -7.67
C LEU A 92 8.73 10.00 -6.33
N ASN A 93 9.89 9.33 -6.33
CA ASN A 93 10.41 8.62 -5.17
C ASN A 93 10.79 9.56 -4.02
N ASN A 94 11.26 10.78 -4.31
CA ASN A 94 11.57 11.77 -3.27
C ASN A 94 10.31 12.16 -2.46
N SER A 95 9.17 12.34 -3.13
CA SER A 95 7.90 12.62 -2.45
C SER A 95 7.43 11.39 -1.68
N LEU A 96 7.57 10.19 -2.25
CA LEU A 96 7.20 8.94 -1.60
C LEU A 96 8.00 8.69 -0.31
N HIS A 97 9.32 8.98 -0.32
CA HIS A 97 10.15 8.90 0.89
C HIS A 97 9.67 9.81 2.00
N HIS A 98 9.24 11.03 1.65
CA HIS A 98 8.71 11.95 2.65
C HIS A 98 7.41 11.43 3.28
N HIS A 99 6.52 10.86 2.46
CA HIS A 99 5.29 10.22 2.90
C HIS A 99 5.53 9.02 3.83
N HIS A 100 6.35 8.04 3.41
CA HIS A 100 6.71 6.90 4.27
C HIS A 100 7.43 7.34 5.54
N SER A 101 8.22 8.42 5.50
CA SER A 101 8.85 8.97 6.70
C SER A 101 7.83 9.48 7.72
N ILE A 102 6.70 10.04 7.28
CA ILE A 102 5.63 10.47 8.19
C ILE A 102 4.93 9.25 8.81
N GLU A 103 4.65 8.22 8.02
CA GLU A 103 4.12 6.96 8.53
C GLU A 103 5.03 6.33 9.57
N ASP A 104 6.31 6.10 9.24
CA ASP A 104 7.25 5.38 10.09
C ASP A 104 7.50 6.09 11.43
N HIS A 105 7.47 7.43 11.44
CA HIS A 105 7.85 8.22 12.62
C HIS A 105 6.66 8.75 13.43
N ALA A 106 5.46 8.83 12.83
CA ALA A 106 4.29 9.39 13.50
C ALA A 106 3.09 8.45 13.46
N TRP A 107 2.71 7.98 12.27
CA TRP A 107 1.44 7.29 12.10
C TRP A 107 1.46 5.84 12.58
N PHE A 108 2.44 5.05 12.14
CA PHE A 108 2.60 3.66 12.56
C PHE A 108 2.89 3.52 14.06
N PRO A 109 3.77 4.34 14.70
CA PRO A 109 3.93 4.31 16.15
C PRO A 109 2.60 4.48 16.90
N ARG A 110 1.80 5.50 16.53
CA ARG A 110 0.52 5.76 17.18
C ARG A 110 -0.50 4.65 16.95
N LEU A 111 -0.54 4.08 15.75
CA LEU A 111 -1.41 2.94 15.47
C LEU A 111 -1.03 1.74 16.35
N LYS A 112 0.27 1.46 16.53
CA LYS A 112 0.76 0.38 17.41
C LYS A 112 0.41 0.61 18.89
N GLU A 113 0.40 1.85 19.36
CA GLU A 113 0.02 2.19 20.75
C GLU A 113 -1.46 1.93 21.04
N GLY A 114 -2.34 2.16 20.07
CA GLY A 114 -3.78 1.98 20.22
C GLY A 114 -4.30 0.59 19.83
N HIS A 115 -3.52 -0.15 19.03
CA HIS A 115 -3.92 -1.41 18.41
C HIS A 115 -2.73 -2.38 18.33
N GLU A 116 -2.34 -2.93 19.49
CA GLU A 116 -1.22 -3.87 19.58
C GLU A 116 -1.41 -5.10 18.68
N GLU A 117 -2.66 -5.48 18.41
CA GLU A 117 -3.01 -6.58 17.54
C GLU A 117 -2.54 -6.39 16.08
N PHE A 118 -2.37 -5.14 15.62
CA PHE A 118 -1.86 -4.82 14.27
C PHE A 118 -0.34 -4.73 14.18
N ILE A 119 0.40 -4.87 15.29
CA ILE A 119 1.88 -4.77 15.30
C ILE A 119 2.54 -5.66 14.23
N PRO A 120 2.16 -6.95 14.05
CA PRO A 120 2.78 -7.79 13.02
C PRO A 120 2.60 -7.24 11.60
N GLU A 121 1.40 -6.76 11.27
CA GLU A 121 1.06 -6.22 9.96
C GLU A 121 1.76 -4.88 9.72
N ILE A 122 1.83 -4.02 10.73
CA ILE A 122 2.54 -2.74 10.66
C ILE A 122 4.05 -2.97 10.46
N ARG A 123 4.64 -3.94 11.16
CA ARG A 123 6.06 -4.32 10.94
C ARG A 123 6.32 -4.81 9.51
N GLN A 124 5.32 -5.44 8.87
CA GLN A 124 5.43 -5.82 7.47
C GLN A 124 5.40 -4.59 6.55
N LEU A 125 4.54 -3.61 6.82
CA LEU A 125 4.52 -2.34 6.06
C LEU A 125 5.86 -1.59 6.18
N GLU A 126 6.40 -1.49 7.40
CA GLU A 126 7.74 -0.91 7.63
C GLU A 126 8.85 -1.71 6.90
N ALA A 127 8.71 -3.04 6.80
CA ALA A 127 9.64 -3.88 6.03
C ALA A 127 9.53 -3.63 4.53
N ASP A 128 8.32 -3.38 4.02
CA ASP A 128 8.09 -3.01 2.64
C ASP A 128 8.79 -1.69 2.30
N HIS A 129 8.70 -0.67 3.19
CA HIS A 129 9.44 0.60 3.02
C HIS A 129 10.94 0.37 2.85
N ARG A 130 11.55 -0.46 3.73
CA ARG A 130 12.97 -0.80 3.64
C ARG A 130 13.32 -1.52 2.33
N ASN A 131 12.45 -2.43 1.89
CA ASN A 131 12.64 -3.15 0.63
C ASN A 131 12.56 -2.21 -0.58
N LEU A 132 11.63 -1.24 -0.57
CA LEU A 132 11.53 -0.22 -1.62
C LEU A 132 12.80 0.63 -1.71
N VAL A 133 13.44 0.98 -0.58
CA VAL A 133 14.74 1.68 -0.54
C VAL A 133 15.86 0.82 -1.14
N VAL A 134 15.85 -0.50 -0.92
CA VAL A 134 16.81 -1.42 -1.54
C VAL A 134 16.61 -1.48 -3.06
N LEU A 135 15.36 -1.58 -3.51
CA LEU A 135 15.00 -1.62 -4.92
C LEU A 135 15.34 -0.32 -5.64
N GLU A 136 15.10 0.83 -5.01
CA GLU A 136 15.50 2.15 -5.53
C GLU A 136 16.97 2.15 -5.97
N LYS A 137 17.89 1.63 -5.14
CA LYS A 137 19.32 1.62 -5.48
C LYS A 137 19.59 0.91 -6.80
N ARG A 138 18.87 -0.18 -7.07
CA ARG A 138 18.95 -0.94 -8.33
C ARG A 138 18.26 -0.19 -9.47
N VAL A 139 17.09 0.40 -9.24
CA VAL A 139 16.41 1.24 -10.25
C VAL A 139 17.32 2.38 -10.71
N MET A 140 18.07 2.98 -9.80
CA MET A 140 19.01 4.06 -10.09
C MET A 140 20.24 3.63 -10.92
N THR A 141 20.53 2.33 -11.03
CA THR A 141 21.53 1.81 -11.98
C THR A 141 20.94 1.54 -13.38
N GLY A 142 19.62 1.70 -13.55
CA GLY A 142 18.91 1.41 -14.80
C GLY A 142 18.29 0.01 -14.84
N ASP A 143 18.25 -0.72 -13.72
CA ASP A 143 17.64 -2.04 -13.63
C ASP A 143 16.11 -1.95 -13.78
N PHE A 144 15.62 -2.28 -14.98
CA PHE A 144 14.18 -2.30 -15.28
C PHE A 144 13.42 -3.37 -14.49
N ALA A 145 14.04 -4.52 -14.20
CA ALA A 145 13.37 -5.56 -13.41
C ALA A 145 13.15 -5.08 -11.98
N ALA A 146 14.12 -4.35 -11.41
CA ALA A 146 13.95 -3.70 -10.12
C ALA A 146 12.85 -2.63 -10.15
N LEU A 147 12.67 -1.90 -11.26
CA LEU A 147 11.57 -0.93 -11.38
C LEU A 147 10.21 -1.63 -11.39
N ALA A 148 10.08 -2.74 -12.11
CA ALA A 148 8.86 -3.54 -12.10
C ALA A 148 8.57 -4.12 -10.71
N GLU A 149 9.58 -4.64 -10.03
CA GLU A 149 9.46 -5.15 -8.66
C GLU A 149 9.08 -4.04 -7.67
N PHE A 150 9.70 -2.86 -7.78
CA PHE A 150 9.37 -1.67 -7.00
C PHE A 150 7.91 -1.27 -7.22
N TYR A 151 7.47 -1.17 -8.47
CA TYR A 151 6.10 -0.79 -8.80
C TYR A 151 5.09 -1.77 -8.20
N HIS A 152 5.23 -3.06 -8.47
CA HIS A 152 4.29 -4.06 -7.94
C HIS A 152 4.34 -4.17 -6.41
N GLY A 153 5.51 -3.99 -5.80
CA GLY A 153 5.67 -3.92 -4.35
C GLY A 153 4.94 -2.72 -3.75
N LEU A 154 5.10 -1.52 -4.34
CA LEU A 154 4.44 -0.30 -3.90
C LEU A 154 2.91 -0.41 -4.01
N ILE A 155 2.38 -0.89 -5.13
CA ILE A 155 0.92 -1.01 -5.29
C ILE A 155 0.31 -1.94 -4.25
N ASP A 156 0.94 -3.09 -4.02
CA ASP A 156 0.49 -4.04 -2.98
C ASP A 156 0.61 -3.45 -1.57
N HIS A 157 1.71 -2.75 -1.30
CA HIS A 157 1.94 -2.05 -0.04
C HIS A 157 0.83 -1.03 0.24
N LEU A 158 0.55 -0.10 -0.67
CA LEU A 158 -0.48 0.93 -0.48
C LEU A 158 -1.88 0.32 -0.31
N ASN A 159 -2.19 -0.77 -1.00
CA ASN A 159 -3.48 -1.46 -0.85
C ASN A 159 -3.61 -2.07 0.55
N ARG A 160 -2.55 -2.70 1.04
CA ARG A 160 -2.51 -3.23 2.41
C ARG A 160 -2.57 -2.10 3.42
N GLU A 161 -1.72 -1.11 3.32
CA GLU A 161 -1.71 0.01 4.24
C GLU A 161 -3.10 0.63 4.42
N GLU A 162 -3.81 0.94 3.33
CA GLU A 162 -5.18 1.47 3.39
C GLU A 162 -6.16 0.52 4.09
N MET A 163 -6.03 -0.80 3.92
CA MET A 163 -6.88 -1.80 4.60
C MET A 163 -6.68 -1.86 6.12
N ILE A 164 -5.63 -1.24 6.64
CA ILE A 164 -5.38 -1.08 8.08
C ILE A 164 -5.68 0.35 8.52
N THR A 165 -5.14 1.34 7.83
CA THR A 165 -5.20 2.75 8.26
C THR A 165 -6.59 3.35 8.06
N VAL A 166 -7.31 3.01 6.99
CA VAL A 166 -8.63 3.59 6.72
C VAL A 166 -9.66 3.17 7.77
N PRO A 167 -9.81 1.88 8.15
CA PRO A 167 -10.68 1.50 9.26
C PRO A 167 -10.37 2.29 10.55
N TRP A 168 -9.09 2.38 10.94
CA TRP A 168 -8.66 3.14 12.10
C TRP A 168 -9.03 4.63 12.05
N LEU A 169 -8.92 5.25 10.87
CA LEU A 169 -9.34 6.64 10.66
C LEU A 169 -10.86 6.81 10.73
N LEU A 170 -11.62 5.87 10.18
CA LEU A 170 -13.09 5.90 10.21
C LEU A 170 -13.66 5.65 11.61
N ASP A 171 -12.96 4.86 12.42
CA ASP A 171 -13.28 4.64 13.83
C ASP A 171 -13.06 5.90 14.70
N GLY A 172 -12.39 6.92 14.14
CA GLY A 172 -12.22 8.24 14.74
C GLY A 172 -11.09 8.32 15.77
N THR A 173 -10.35 7.23 15.98
CA THR A 173 -9.18 7.15 16.88
C THR A 173 -7.88 7.54 16.17
N GLY A 174 -7.88 7.51 14.82
CA GLY A 174 -6.71 7.83 13.99
C GLY A 174 -6.46 9.29 13.63
N ALA A 175 -7.24 10.24 14.16
CA ALA A 175 -7.02 11.65 13.88
C ALA A 175 -5.66 12.11 14.43
N LEU A 176 -4.69 12.40 13.56
CA LEU A 176 -3.56 13.25 13.90
C LEU A 176 -4.12 14.66 14.14
N TYR A 177 -4.06 15.13 15.38
CA TYR A 177 -4.26 16.54 15.65
C TYR A 177 -3.06 17.27 15.04
N PHE A 178 -3.25 17.84 13.86
CA PHE A 178 -2.30 18.77 13.26
C PHE A 178 -2.61 20.18 13.74
#